data_AF-A0A3D4D833-F1
#
_entry.id   AF-A0A3D4D833-F1
#
_cell.length_a   1.000
_cell.length_b   1.000
_cell.length_c   1.000
_cell.angle_alpha   90.00
_cell.angle_beta   90.00
_cell.angle_gamma   90.00
#
_symmetry.space_group_name_H-M   'P 1'
#
loop_
_entity.id
_entity.type
_entity.pdbx_description
1 polymer ?
#
loop_
_entity_poly.entity_id
_entity_poly.type
_entity_poly.pdbx_seq_one_letter_code
_entity_poly.pdbx_strand_id
1 'polypeptide(L)'
;MAYAVGQGGCLTRCDATPFPRGGLMGLSDRCTGAIPRIDTLCRTIVAECVKRGFQGVLADFETNPYSDRLSFLSHLSARLSARGMALYCPLSLPAEGAALLVGTGLSGGSLRALLEETACRYGAERLALDLERVMMDFPLPCPSGCGTPLTREELLALREKHPSSVYFSRELMAKYFTYSAGNGTHFVLFDDAETLRQKVKLAQNLGIQTAFLMFPEISDLLPEL
;
A
#
# COMPACT_ATOMS: atom_id res chain seq x y z
N MET A 1 4.50 -5.89 -9.52
CA MET A 1 3.43 -5.37 -10.42
C MET A 1 3.54 -5.99 -11.80
N ALA A 2 2.42 -6.46 -12.37
CA ALA A 2 2.41 -7.16 -13.67
C ALA A 2 2.43 -6.21 -14.89
N TYR A 3 1.88 -5.01 -14.75
CA TYR A 3 1.79 -4.01 -15.81
C TYR A 3 2.46 -2.69 -15.39
N ALA A 4 2.87 -1.92 -16.39
CA ALA A 4 3.42 -0.59 -16.19
C ALA A 4 2.99 0.37 -17.31
N VAL A 5 2.94 1.66 -16.99
CA VAL A 5 3.04 2.71 -17.98
C VAL A 5 4.52 2.85 -18.33
N GLY A 6 4.90 2.34 -19.50
CA GLY A 6 6.26 2.38 -20.01
C GLY A 6 6.57 3.64 -20.81
N GLN A 7 7.77 3.66 -21.38
CA GLN A 7 8.28 4.79 -22.16
C GLN A 7 7.32 5.19 -23.29
N GLY A 8 7.14 6.50 -23.48
CA GLY A 8 6.16 7.06 -24.43
C GLY A 8 4.70 6.96 -23.99
N GLY A 9 4.41 6.58 -22.73
CA GLY A 9 3.06 6.47 -22.21
C GLY A 9 2.28 5.27 -22.76
N CYS A 10 2.97 4.17 -23.03
CA CYS A 10 2.35 2.92 -23.51
C CYS A 10 2.18 1.91 -22.38
N LEU A 11 1.16 1.05 -22.47
CA LEU A 11 1.00 -0.06 -21.53
C LEU A 11 2.03 -1.14 -21.84
N THR A 12 2.90 -1.44 -20.89
CA THR A 12 3.91 -2.50 -20.97
C THR A 12 3.67 -3.55 -19.89
N ARG A 13 4.24 -4.72 -20.08
CA ARG A 13 4.22 -5.82 -19.11
C ARG A 13 5.58 -5.91 -18.44
N CYS A 14 5.60 -6.11 -17.12
CA CYS A 14 6.83 -6.11 -16.34
C CYS A 14 7.61 -7.43 -16.44
N ASP A 15 6.91 -8.58 -16.52
CA ASP A 15 7.54 -9.90 -16.41
C ASP A 15 7.13 -10.87 -17.54
N ALA A 16 7.88 -11.98 -17.65
CA ALA A 16 7.63 -13.09 -18.58
C ALA A 16 6.72 -14.20 -18.01
N THR A 17 6.11 -13.97 -16.84
CA THR A 17 5.21 -14.93 -16.18
C THR A 17 3.93 -15.15 -16.99
N PRO A 18 3.19 -16.27 -16.74
CA PRO A 18 1.88 -16.51 -17.32
C PRO A 18 0.96 -15.30 -17.15
N PHE A 19 0.08 -15.07 -18.12
CA PHE A 19 -0.83 -13.93 -18.09
C PHE A 19 -1.72 -13.98 -16.84
N PRO A 20 -1.63 -13.01 -15.92
CA PRO A 20 -2.54 -12.94 -14.79
C PRO A 20 -3.97 -12.79 -15.29
N ARG A 21 -4.91 -13.42 -14.57
CA ARG A 21 -6.35 -13.37 -14.84
C ARG A 21 -7.12 -13.23 -13.53
N GLY A 22 -8.22 -12.50 -13.56
CA GLY A 22 -9.02 -12.23 -12.36
C GLY A 22 -8.34 -11.25 -11.39
N GLY A 23 -9.08 -10.82 -10.37
CA GLY A 23 -8.58 -9.85 -9.37
C GLY A 23 -8.40 -8.44 -9.95
N LEU A 24 -7.39 -7.71 -9.48
CA LEU A 24 -7.06 -6.37 -9.95
C LEU A 24 -5.81 -6.36 -10.84
N MET A 25 -5.79 -5.46 -11.81
CA MET A 25 -4.57 -5.14 -12.56
C MET A 25 -3.68 -4.23 -11.71
N GLY A 26 -2.52 -4.72 -11.31
CA GLY A 26 -1.48 -3.86 -10.74
C GLY A 26 -0.75 -3.06 -11.83
N LEU A 27 -0.80 -1.72 -11.75
CA LEU A 27 -0.23 -0.80 -12.72
C LEU A 27 0.81 0.12 -12.06
N SER A 28 2.05 0.05 -12.52
CA SER A 28 3.15 0.91 -12.05
C SER A 28 3.46 2.07 -13.00
N ASP A 29 3.93 3.21 -12.48
CA ASP A 29 4.45 4.30 -13.32
C ASP A 29 5.96 4.12 -13.56
N ARG A 30 6.33 3.55 -14.70
CA ARG A 30 7.74 3.38 -15.11
C ARG A 30 8.16 4.35 -16.21
N CYS A 31 7.32 5.34 -16.53
CA CYS A 31 7.62 6.28 -17.61
C CYS A 31 8.31 7.52 -17.04
N THR A 32 9.45 7.88 -17.63
CA THR A 32 10.29 9.02 -17.19
C THR A 32 9.96 10.29 -17.97
N GLY A 33 8.69 10.47 -18.33
CA GLY A 33 8.23 11.57 -19.16
C GLY A 33 6.71 11.74 -19.12
N ALA A 34 6.21 12.64 -19.96
CA ALA A 34 4.77 12.86 -20.13
C ALA A 34 4.06 11.64 -20.73
N ILE A 35 2.75 11.56 -20.53
CA ILE A 35 1.81 10.61 -21.11
C ILE A 35 1.05 11.36 -22.22
N PRO A 36 1.59 11.41 -23.46
CA PRO A 36 1.03 12.28 -24.51
C PRO A 36 -0.34 11.81 -25.04
N ARG A 37 -0.71 10.53 -24.83
CA ARG A 37 -1.91 9.91 -25.40
C ARG A 37 -2.80 9.26 -24.34
N ILE A 38 -3.17 10.02 -23.31
CA ILE A 38 -4.00 9.58 -22.17
C ILE A 38 -5.21 8.75 -22.61
N ASP A 39 -6.03 9.23 -23.54
CA ASP A 39 -7.23 8.52 -23.98
C ASP A 39 -6.93 7.14 -24.59
N THR A 40 -5.88 7.07 -25.41
CA THR A 40 -5.47 5.81 -26.05
C THR A 40 -4.94 4.82 -25.02
N LEU A 41 -4.16 5.31 -24.06
CA LEU A 41 -3.65 4.50 -22.96
C LEU A 41 -4.81 3.96 -22.09
N CYS A 42 -5.76 4.82 -21.71
CA CYS A 42 -6.93 4.42 -20.94
C CYS A 42 -7.75 3.33 -21.65
N ARG A 43 -8.04 3.50 -22.95
CA ARG A 43 -8.73 2.48 -23.75
C ARG A 43 -7.97 1.15 -23.76
N THR A 44 -6.65 1.21 -23.90
CA THR A 44 -5.79 0.02 -23.91
C THR A 44 -5.83 -0.72 -22.57
N ILE A 45 -5.74 0.01 -21.45
CA ILE A 45 -5.82 -0.56 -20.10
C ILE A 45 -7.19 -1.21 -19.87
N VAL A 46 -8.28 -0.52 -20.20
CA VAL A 46 -9.65 -1.06 -20.05
C VAL A 46 -9.85 -2.31 -20.90
N ALA A 47 -9.38 -2.31 -22.15
CA ALA A 47 -9.47 -3.47 -23.03
C ALA A 47 -8.70 -4.68 -22.47
N GLU A 48 -7.50 -4.45 -21.92
CA GLU A 48 -6.74 -5.51 -21.27
C GLU A 48 -7.43 -6.00 -19.98
N CYS A 49 -8.05 -5.11 -19.20
CA CYS A 49 -8.87 -5.50 -18.04
C CYS A 49 -10.00 -6.45 -18.43
N VAL A 50 -10.77 -6.08 -19.45
CA VAL A 50 -11.85 -6.94 -19.98
C VAL A 50 -11.29 -8.28 -20.47
N LYS A 51 -10.22 -8.26 -21.27
CA LYS A 51 -9.59 -9.46 -21.84
C LYS A 51 -9.08 -10.43 -20.78
N ARG A 52 -8.62 -9.92 -19.63
CA ARG A 52 -8.05 -10.73 -18.54
C ARG A 52 -9.03 -10.99 -17.40
N GLY A 53 -10.23 -10.40 -17.45
CA GLY A 53 -11.21 -10.50 -16.37
C GLY A 53 -10.77 -9.78 -15.10
N PHE A 54 -9.99 -8.71 -15.20
CA PHE A 54 -9.70 -7.85 -14.05
C PHE A 54 -10.96 -7.07 -13.67
N GLN A 55 -11.18 -6.90 -12.37
CA GLN A 55 -12.30 -6.15 -11.78
C GLN A 55 -11.97 -4.68 -11.52
N GLY A 56 -10.74 -4.26 -11.84
CA GLY A 56 -10.25 -2.93 -11.57
C GLY A 56 -8.74 -2.82 -11.71
N VAL A 57 -8.22 -1.65 -11.37
CA VAL A 57 -6.80 -1.31 -11.43
C VAL A 57 -6.36 -0.82 -10.05
N LEU A 58 -5.21 -1.31 -9.59
CA LEU A 58 -4.47 -0.77 -8.45
C LEU A 58 -3.25 -0.04 -9.01
N ALA A 59 -3.25 1.28 -8.91
CA ALA A 59 -2.16 2.14 -9.36
C ALA A 59 -1.12 2.30 -8.25
N ASP A 60 0.10 1.88 -8.54
CA ASP A 60 1.29 2.01 -7.70
C ASP A 60 2.20 3.06 -8.35
N PHE A 61 1.80 4.31 -8.13
CA PHE A 61 2.37 5.48 -8.77
C PHE A 61 3.11 6.29 -7.71
N GLU A 62 4.41 6.42 -7.86
CA GLU A 62 5.21 7.26 -7.00
C GLU A 62 5.04 8.74 -7.34
N THR A 63 5.37 9.61 -6.38
CA THR A 63 5.36 11.06 -6.61
C THR A 63 6.38 11.38 -7.69
N ASN A 64 5.90 11.83 -8.84
CA ASN A 64 6.69 12.08 -10.03
C ASN A 64 6.62 13.59 -10.38
N PRO A 65 7.70 14.24 -10.84
CA PRO A 65 7.66 15.64 -11.27
C PRO A 65 6.64 15.99 -12.37
N TYR A 66 6.07 15.02 -13.08
CA TYR A 66 5.10 15.27 -14.16
C TYR A 66 3.67 15.41 -13.65
N SER A 67 3.02 16.52 -14.02
CA SER A 67 1.66 16.89 -13.56
C SER A 67 0.52 16.12 -14.24
N ASP A 68 0.81 15.31 -15.26
CA ASP A 68 -0.22 14.62 -16.05
C ASP A 68 -0.72 13.31 -15.42
N ARG A 69 -0.07 12.80 -14.36
CA ARG A 69 -0.46 11.56 -13.68
C ARG A 69 -1.83 11.64 -13.05
N LEU A 70 -2.11 12.73 -12.34
CA LEU A 70 -3.42 12.94 -11.73
C LEU A 70 -4.51 12.99 -12.81
N SER A 71 -4.28 13.74 -13.89
CA SER A 71 -5.20 13.81 -15.03
C SER A 71 -5.41 12.44 -15.66
N PHE A 72 -4.34 11.70 -15.93
CA PHE A 72 -4.39 10.35 -16.47
C PHE A 72 -5.22 9.40 -15.59
N LEU A 73 -4.97 9.38 -14.27
CA LEU A 73 -5.70 8.52 -13.34
C LEU A 73 -7.18 8.90 -13.26
N SER A 74 -7.53 10.19 -13.26
CA SER A 74 -8.94 10.63 -13.30
C SER A 74 -9.65 10.19 -14.59
N HIS A 75 -8.98 10.29 -15.74
CA HIS A 75 -9.54 9.79 -17.01
C HIS A 75 -9.69 8.27 -17.00
N LEU A 76 -8.70 7.54 -16.46
CA LEU A 76 -8.75 6.09 -16.35
C LEU A 76 -9.88 5.64 -15.43
N SER A 77 -10.05 6.29 -14.28
CA SER A 77 -11.13 6.09 -13.32
C SER A 77 -12.50 6.17 -13.99
N ALA A 78 -12.78 7.26 -14.72
CA ALA A 78 -14.05 7.42 -15.43
C ALA A 78 -14.32 6.30 -16.46
N ARG A 79 -13.28 5.85 -17.17
CA ARG A 79 -13.39 4.77 -18.18
C ARG A 79 -13.59 3.39 -17.54
N LEU A 80 -12.95 3.12 -16.41
CA LEU A 80 -13.13 1.87 -15.63
C LEU A 80 -14.54 1.82 -15.02
N SER A 81 -15.00 2.91 -14.40
CA SER A 81 -16.32 3.00 -13.79
C SER A 81 -17.46 2.80 -14.79
N ALA A 82 -17.30 3.29 -16.03
CA ALA A 82 -18.24 3.02 -17.13
C ALA A 82 -18.37 1.52 -17.50
N ARG A 83 -17.47 0.66 -16.99
CA ARG A 83 -17.48 -0.79 -17.14
C ARG A 83 -17.73 -1.52 -15.81
N GLY A 84 -18.11 -0.81 -14.74
CA GLY A 84 -18.31 -1.37 -13.41
C GLY A 84 -17.01 -1.81 -12.72
N MET A 85 -15.86 -1.26 -13.13
CA MET A 85 -14.55 -1.55 -12.54
C MET A 85 -14.05 -0.38 -11.69
N ALA A 86 -13.29 -0.67 -10.64
CA ALA A 86 -12.74 0.36 -9.75
C ALA A 86 -11.29 0.74 -10.11
N LEU A 87 -10.90 1.98 -9.77
CA LEU A 87 -9.51 2.42 -9.70
C LEU A 87 -9.14 2.67 -8.24
N TYR A 88 -8.03 2.10 -7.79
CA TYR A 88 -7.38 2.41 -6.52
C TYR A 88 -6.09 3.16 -6.81
N CYS A 89 -5.84 4.29 -6.16
CA CYS A 89 -4.66 5.11 -6.40
C CYS A 89 -4.08 5.70 -5.10
N PRO A 90 -2.81 6.13 -5.10
CA PRO A 90 -2.17 6.66 -3.89
C PRO A 90 -2.77 8.00 -3.46
N LEU A 91 -2.76 8.29 -2.15
CA LEU A 91 -3.22 9.58 -1.61
C LEU A 91 -2.49 10.81 -2.19
N SER A 92 -1.24 10.65 -2.66
CA SER A 92 -0.47 11.71 -3.32
C SER A 92 -1.03 12.11 -4.69
N LEU A 93 -1.85 11.24 -5.30
CA LEU A 93 -2.50 11.45 -6.59
C LEU A 93 -4.00 11.19 -6.47
N PRO A 94 -4.76 12.06 -5.76
CA PRO A 94 -6.15 11.81 -5.40
C PRO A 94 -7.09 11.98 -6.61
N ALA A 95 -7.07 11.00 -7.51
CA ALA A 95 -7.80 11.03 -8.77
C ALA A 95 -9.32 11.06 -8.55
N GLU A 96 -10.02 11.77 -9.42
CA GLU A 96 -11.47 11.90 -9.37
C GLU A 96 -12.15 10.55 -9.64
N GLY A 97 -13.16 10.22 -8.83
CA GLY A 97 -13.91 8.96 -8.94
C GLY A 97 -13.13 7.70 -8.52
N ALA A 98 -11.84 7.81 -8.20
CA ALA A 98 -11.04 6.70 -7.71
C ALA A 98 -11.19 6.54 -6.19
N ALA A 99 -10.95 5.30 -5.72
CA ALA A 99 -10.66 5.03 -4.33
C ALA A 99 -9.19 5.35 -4.01
N LEU A 100 -8.92 5.83 -2.81
CA LEU A 100 -7.62 6.30 -2.36
C LEU A 100 -7.01 5.31 -1.36
N LEU A 101 -5.78 4.89 -1.61
CA LEU A 101 -5.02 3.98 -0.77
C LEU A 101 -4.37 4.73 0.39
N VAL A 102 -4.70 4.30 1.61
CA VAL A 102 -4.12 4.82 2.85
C VAL A 102 -3.22 3.76 3.45
N GLY A 103 -1.91 4.05 3.51
CA GLY A 103 -0.93 3.21 4.18
C GLY A 103 -1.16 3.11 5.68
N THR A 104 -0.80 1.97 6.26
CA THR A 104 -0.98 1.66 7.68
C THR A 104 0.33 1.31 8.40
N GLY A 105 1.45 1.39 7.70
CA GLY A 105 2.81 1.10 8.18
C GLY A 105 3.46 2.26 8.93
N LEU A 106 2.83 2.75 10.00
CA LEU A 106 3.31 3.93 10.74
C LEU A 106 4.43 3.60 11.72
N SER A 107 5.50 4.40 11.72
CA SER A 107 6.57 4.37 12.74
C SER A 107 6.43 5.48 13.80
N GLY A 108 5.44 6.37 13.64
CA GLY A 108 5.14 7.48 14.53
C GLY A 108 3.75 8.05 14.27
N GLY A 109 3.24 8.88 15.18
CA GLY A 109 1.89 9.42 15.11
C GLY A 109 0.82 8.41 15.52
N SER A 110 -0.40 8.57 14.99
CA SER A 110 -1.59 7.78 15.33
C SER A 110 -2.31 7.29 14.08
N LEU A 111 -2.48 5.98 13.93
CA LEU A 111 -3.24 5.39 12.83
C LEU A 111 -4.70 5.83 12.86
N ARG A 112 -5.29 5.95 14.06
CA ARG A 112 -6.65 6.49 14.22
C ARG A 112 -6.75 7.90 13.67
N ALA A 113 -5.88 8.80 14.12
CA ALA A 113 -5.92 10.19 13.68
C ALA A 113 -5.72 10.30 12.17
N LEU A 114 -4.77 9.55 11.61
CA LEU A 114 -4.55 9.49 10.16
C LEU A 114 -5.82 9.09 9.40
N LEU A 115 -6.48 8.01 9.82
CA LEU A 115 -7.69 7.52 9.14
C LEU A 115 -8.86 8.47 9.31
N GLU A 116 -9.06 9.06 10.50
CA GLU A 116 -10.13 10.03 10.77
C GLU A 116 -9.94 11.32 9.96
N GLU A 117 -8.73 11.87 9.92
CA GLU A 117 -8.40 13.06 9.13
C GLU A 117 -8.55 12.80 7.63
N THR A 118 -8.09 11.64 7.16
CA THR A 118 -8.18 11.27 5.74
C THR A 118 -9.63 11.03 5.33
N ALA A 119 -10.42 10.36 6.17
CA ALA A 119 -11.85 10.14 5.95
C ALA A 119 -12.63 11.46 5.97
N CYS A 120 -12.30 12.37 6.89
CA CYS A 120 -12.90 13.71 6.93
C CYS A 120 -12.62 14.51 5.64
N ARG A 121 -11.43 14.32 5.05
CA ARG A 121 -11.03 15.04 3.84
C ARG A 121 -11.63 14.46 2.55
N TYR A 122 -11.69 13.14 2.42
CA TYR A 122 -12.01 12.48 1.15
C TYR A 122 -13.31 11.67 1.15
N GLY A 123 -13.93 11.46 2.31
CA GLY A 123 -15.03 10.51 2.48
C GLY A 123 -14.52 9.09 2.72
N ALA A 124 -15.00 8.43 3.78
CA ALA A 124 -14.54 7.08 4.15
C ALA A 124 -14.85 6.03 3.07
N GLU A 125 -15.95 6.20 2.35
CA GLU A 125 -16.39 5.34 1.24
C GLU A 125 -15.44 5.38 0.04
N ARG A 126 -14.63 6.44 -0.06
CA ARG A 126 -13.58 6.57 -1.08
C ARG A 126 -12.24 6.05 -0.63
N LEU A 127 -12.10 5.52 0.58
CA LEU A 127 -10.82 5.02 1.07
C LEU A 127 -10.74 3.49 0.94
N ALA A 128 -9.52 3.03 0.73
CA ALA A 128 -9.13 1.65 0.90
C ALA A 128 -7.82 1.61 1.68
N LEU A 129 -7.64 0.62 2.56
CA LEU A 129 -6.37 0.44 3.23
C LEU A 129 -5.36 -0.20 2.30
N ASP A 130 -4.14 0.31 2.33
CA ASP A 130 -2.95 -0.47 2.04
C ASP A 130 -2.44 -1.04 3.38
N LEU A 131 -2.76 -2.30 3.63
CA LEU A 131 -2.53 -2.95 4.92
C LEU A 131 -1.09 -3.46 4.99
N GLU A 132 -0.19 -2.55 5.32
CA GLU A 132 1.24 -2.83 5.43
C GLU A 132 1.57 -3.63 6.71
N ARG A 133 2.38 -4.68 6.55
CA ARG A 133 2.99 -5.40 7.66
C ARG A 133 4.33 -4.76 8.00
N VAL A 134 4.39 -4.02 9.09
CA VAL A 134 5.65 -3.45 9.57
C VAL A 134 6.53 -4.56 10.14
N MET A 135 7.83 -4.53 9.81
CA MET A 135 8.90 -5.26 10.51
C MET A 135 10.16 -4.41 10.40
N MET A 136 10.46 -3.61 11.43
CA MET A 136 11.54 -2.62 11.38
C MET A 136 12.28 -2.50 12.71
N ASP A 137 13.60 -2.34 12.63
CA ASP A 137 14.49 -2.00 13.74
C ASP A 137 14.94 -0.53 13.66
N PHE A 138 14.72 0.23 14.72
CA PHE A 138 15.07 1.64 14.83
C PHE A 138 16.18 1.84 15.88
N PRO A 139 17.34 2.39 15.51
CA PRO A 139 18.32 2.83 16.51
C PRO A 139 17.77 4.07 17.23
N LEU A 140 17.89 4.14 18.55
CA LEU A 140 17.45 5.27 19.36
C LEU A 140 18.64 6.11 19.88
N PRO A 141 18.61 7.44 19.71
CA PRO A 141 17.57 8.22 19.01
C PRO A 141 17.57 7.93 17.49
N CYS A 142 16.42 8.10 16.84
CA CYS A 142 16.24 7.93 15.40
C CYS A 142 15.89 9.27 14.72
N PRO A 143 16.85 10.20 14.50
CA PRO A 143 16.56 11.52 13.95
C PRO A 143 15.96 11.48 12.53
N SER A 144 16.28 10.45 11.75
CA SER A 144 15.73 10.25 10.41
C SER A 144 14.26 9.82 10.41
N GLY A 145 13.79 9.22 11.52
CA GLY A 145 12.51 8.51 11.56
C GLY A 145 12.49 7.22 10.71
N CYS A 146 13.62 6.82 10.13
CA CYS A 146 13.73 5.66 9.25
C CYS A 146 14.38 4.50 10.00
N GLY A 147 13.69 3.36 10.03
CA GLY A 147 14.20 2.10 10.56
C GLY A 147 14.90 1.29 9.46
N THR A 148 15.53 0.21 9.89
CA THR A 148 16.04 -0.84 9.00
C THR A 148 14.97 -1.92 8.87
N PRO A 149 14.49 -2.24 7.65
CA PRO A 149 13.55 -3.34 7.45
C PRO A 149 14.16 -4.66 7.93
N LEU A 150 13.32 -5.50 8.54
CA LEU A 150 13.68 -6.83 9.01
C LEU A 150 12.97 -7.89 8.17
N THR A 151 13.70 -8.93 7.83
CA THR A 151 13.09 -10.22 7.49
C THR A 151 12.44 -10.85 8.71
N ARG A 152 11.58 -11.84 8.46
CA ARG A 152 10.94 -12.63 9.53
C ARG A 152 11.99 -13.33 10.39
N GLU A 153 13.00 -13.92 9.75
CA GLU A 153 14.08 -14.64 10.41
C GLU A 153 14.91 -13.70 11.30
N GLU A 154 15.20 -12.49 10.84
CA GLU A 154 15.91 -11.48 11.64
C GLU A 154 15.08 -11.03 12.85
N LEU A 155 13.77 -10.80 12.68
CA LEU A 155 12.87 -10.48 13.79
C LEU A 155 12.87 -11.58 14.86
N LEU A 156 12.78 -12.85 14.45
CA LEU A 156 12.81 -13.99 15.36
C LEU A 156 14.17 -14.12 16.07
N ALA A 157 15.27 -13.96 15.34
CA ALA A 157 16.61 -13.99 15.92
C ALA A 157 16.81 -12.87 16.96
N LEU A 158 16.29 -11.67 16.71
CA LEU A 158 16.31 -10.57 17.68
C LEU A 158 15.48 -10.91 18.92
N ARG A 159 14.30 -11.52 18.74
CA ARG A 159 13.41 -11.98 19.82
C ARG A 159 14.04 -13.04 20.71
N GLU A 160 14.80 -13.97 20.13
CA GLU A 160 15.50 -15.03 20.86
C GLU A 160 16.72 -14.49 21.60
N LYS A 161 17.53 -13.67 20.92
CA LYS A 161 18.74 -13.06 21.48
C LYS A 161 18.45 -12.07 22.61
N HIS A 162 17.34 -11.35 22.50
CA HIS A 162 16.93 -10.32 23.43
C HIS A 162 15.51 -10.62 23.94
N PRO A 163 15.37 -11.46 24.99
CA PRO A 163 14.06 -11.84 25.55
C PRO A 163 13.44 -10.68 26.34
N SER A 164 12.97 -9.66 25.62
CA SER A 164 12.26 -8.51 26.16
C SER A 164 10.76 -8.76 26.16
N SER A 165 10.03 -8.08 27.03
CA SER A 165 8.56 -8.05 26.95
C SER A 165 8.12 -7.40 25.63
N VAL A 166 7.08 -7.96 25.01
CA VAL A 166 6.40 -7.36 23.86
C VAL A 166 5.27 -6.48 24.36
N TYR A 167 5.18 -5.28 23.83
CA TYR A 167 4.12 -4.32 24.13
C TYR A 167 3.31 -4.04 22.88
N PHE A 168 2.07 -3.59 23.06
CA PHE A 168 1.19 -3.16 21.98
C PHE A 168 1.05 -1.64 21.99
N SER A 169 1.35 -0.99 20.87
CA SER A 169 1.13 0.44 20.68
C SER A 169 -0.28 0.69 20.17
N ARG A 170 -1.12 1.37 20.95
CA ARG A 170 -2.48 1.75 20.52
C ARG A 170 -2.48 2.81 19.44
N GLU A 171 -1.45 3.66 19.41
CA GLU A 171 -1.33 4.71 18.41
C GLU A 171 -0.92 4.14 17.05
N LEU A 172 0.08 3.25 17.02
CA LEU A 172 0.59 2.66 15.78
C LEU A 172 -0.21 1.42 15.35
N MET A 173 -1.00 0.84 16.27
CA MET A 173 -1.70 -0.44 16.08
C MET A 173 -0.75 -1.56 15.67
N ALA A 174 0.41 -1.60 16.32
CA ALA A 174 1.50 -2.55 16.06
C ALA A 174 2.18 -2.96 17.38
N LYS A 175 2.91 -4.08 17.37
CA LYS A 175 3.67 -4.58 18.52
C LYS A 175 5.09 -4.05 18.48
N TYR A 176 5.69 -3.89 19.66
CA TYR A 176 7.09 -3.47 19.75
C TYR A 176 7.81 -4.07 20.95
N PHE A 177 9.13 -4.09 20.87
CA PHE A 177 10.01 -4.32 22.01
C PHE A 177 11.28 -3.48 21.86
N THR A 178 12.03 -3.34 22.95
CA THR A 178 13.32 -2.65 22.95
C THR A 178 14.43 -3.58 23.38
N TYR A 179 15.63 -3.36 22.88
CA TYR A 179 16.84 -4.04 23.33
C TYR A 179 18.04 -3.10 23.31
N SER A 180 19.10 -3.46 24.03
CA SER A 180 20.37 -2.73 24.00
C SER A 180 21.39 -3.48 23.17
N ALA A 181 22.13 -2.75 22.33
CA ALA A 181 23.22 -3.28 21.53
C ALA A 181 24.40 -2.30 21.57
N GLY A 182 25.54 -2.77 22.07
CA GLY A 182 26.69 -1.90 22.35
C GLY A 182 26.28 -0.77 23.29
N ASN A 183 26.45 0.48 22.85
CA ASN A 183 26.13 1.68 23.63
C ASN A 183 24.74 2.27 23.27
N GLY A 184 23.96 1.62 22.40
CA GLY A 184 22.69 2.12 21.90
C GLY A 184 21.48 1.33 22.40
N THR A 185 20.31 1.97 22.35
CA THR A 185 19.01 1.31 22.50
C THR A 185 18.37 1.18 21.14
N HIS A 186 17.69 0.07 20.90
CA HIS A 186 16.95 -0.22 19.69
C HIS A 186 15.47 -0.36 20.01
N PHE A 187 14.62 0.03 19.08
CA PHE A 187 13.17 -0.11 19.12
C PHE A 187 12.75 -0.92 17.90
N VAL A 188 12.20 -2.10 18.11
CA VAL A 188 11.72 -2.96 17.04
C VAL A 188 10.21 -2.86 17.00
N LEU A 189 9.67 -2.42 15.86
CA LEU A 189 8.25 -2.34 15.58
C LEU A 189 7.86 -3.43 14.59
N PHE A 190 6.78 -4.15 14.87
CA PHE A 190 6.34 -5.22 13.99
C PHE A 190 4.83 -5.48 14.06
N ASP A 191 4.31 -6.04 12.97
CA ASP A 191 2.94 -6.52 12.83
C ASP A 191 2.87 -8.05 12.82
N ASP A 192 1.81 -8.57 13.41
CA ASP A 192 1.38 -9.96 13.33
C ASP A 192 -0.10 -10.04 12.91
N ALA A 193 -0.66 -11.25 12.81
CA ALA A 193 -2.05 -11.43 12.39
C ALA A 193 -3.05 -10.71 13.32
N GLU A 194 -2.75 -10.58 14.61
CA GLU A 194 -3.62 -9.86 15.54
C GLU A 194 -3.62 -8.36 15.25
N THR A 195 -2.44 -7.75 15.11
CA THR A 195 -2.34 -6.31 14.84
C THR A 195 -2.96 -5.94 13.49
N LEU A 196 -2.73 -6.75 12.45
CA LEU A 196 -3.36 -6.55 11.13
C LEU A 196 -4.89 -6.60 11.20
N ARG A 197 -5.48 -7.58 11.91
CA ARG A 197 -6.94 -7.64 12.11
C ARG A 197 -7.46 -6.42 12.89
N GLN A 198 -6.69 -5.92 13.87
CA GLN A 198 -7.08 -4.73 14.61
C GLN A 198 -7.04 -3.46 13.74
N LYS A 199 -6.07 -3.31 12.83
CA LYS A 199 -6.02 -2.23 11.84
C LYS A 199 -7.26 -2.25 10.93
N VAL A 200 -7.63 -3.43 10.41
CA VAL A 200 -8.86 -3.61 9.61
C VAL A 200 -10.11 -3.23 10.41
N LYS A 201 -10.23 -3.73 11.65
CA LYS A 201 -11.37 -3.43 12.51
C LYS A 201 -11.50 -1.93 12.81
N LEU A 202 -10.38 -1.25 13.05
CA LEU A 202 -10.36 0.20 13.23
C LEU A 202 -10.90 0.92 11.99
N ALA A 203 -10.42 0.57 10.81
CA ALA A 203 -10.87 1.18 9.56
C ALA A 203 -12.35 0.90 9.26
N GLN A 204 -12.83 -0.31 9.52
CA GLN A 204 -14.25 -0.67 9.39
C GLN A 204 -15.15 0.18 10.30
N ASN A 205 -14.72 0.42 11.55
CA ASN A 205 -15.45 1.30 12.48
C ASN A 205 -15.50 2.76 12.00
N LEU A 206 -14.57 3.17 11.14
CA LEU A 206 -14.53 4.49 10.51
C LEU A 206 -15.22 4.51 9.14
N GLY A 207 -15.85 3.41 8.71
CA GLY A 207 -16.59 3.32 7.44
C GLY A 207 -15.76 2.87 6.23
N ILE A 208 -14.48 2.55 6.41
CA ILE A 208 -13.59 2.09 5.33
C ILE A 208 -13.73 0.56 5.20
N GLN A 209 -14.22 0.10 4.05
CA GLN A 209 -14.62 -1.30 3.86
C GLN A 209 -13.65 -2.13 3.01
N THR A 210 -12.69 -1.50 2.34
CA THR A 210 -11.74 -2.18 1.44
C THR A 210 -10.34 -2.14 2.05
N ALA A 211 -9.62 -3.26 1.98
CA ALA A 211 -8.23 -3.34 2.38
C ALA A 211 -7.48 -4.27 1.41
N PHE A 212 -6.22 -3.92 1.12
CA PHE A 212 -5.32 -4.70 0.29
C PHE A 212 -4.12 -5.15 1.12
N LEU A 213 -3.60 -6.31 0.78
CA LEU A 213 -2.45 -6.94 1.43
C LEU A 213 -1.46 -7.37 0.35
N MET A 214 -0.18 -7.18 0.62
CA MET A 214 0.89 -7.66 -0.26
C MET A 214 1.23 -9.11 0.08
N PHE A 215 0.82 -10.05 -0.77
CA PHE A 215 0.94 -11.49 -0.52
C PHE A 215 2.33 -11.94 -0.02
N PRO A 216 3.46 -11.51 -0.62
CA PRO A 216 4.78 -11.92 -0.13
C PRO A 216 5.03 -11.56 1.33
N GLU A 217 4.51 -10.42 1.80
CA GLU A 217 4.72 -9.90 3.15
C GLU A 217 3.91 -10.63 4.21
N ILE A 218 2.80 -11.27 3.83
CA ILE A 218 1.85 -11.89 4.77
C ILE A 218 1.66 -13.38 4.58
N SER A 219 2.45 -14.00 3.72
CA SER A 219 2.30 -15.42 3.36
C SER A 219 2.35 -16.37 4.58
N ASP A 220 3.16 -16.07 5.59
CA ASP A 220 3.23 -16.81 6.86
C ASP A 220 2.08 -16.51 7.83
N LEU A 221 1.40 -15.37 7.67
CA LEU A 221 0.26 -14.95 8.52
C LEU A 221 -1.10 -15.37 7.95
N LEU A 222 -1.18 -15.77 6.68
CA LEU A 222 -2.42 -16.16 6.00
C LEU A 222 -3.26 -17.24 6.71
N PRO A 223 -2.69 -18.27 7.35
CA PRO A 223 -3.50 -19.27 8.05
C PRO A 223 -4.30 -18.68 9.21
N GLU A 224 -3.91 -17.52 9.71
CA GLU A 224 -4.55 -16.85 10.83
C GLU A 224 -5.49 -15.74 10.37
N LEU A 225 -5.17 -14.99 9.30
CA LEU A 225 -5.89 -13.77 8.90
C LEU A 225 -7.40 -13.95 8.64
#